data_AF-A0A953P828-F1
#
_entry.id   AF-A0A953P828-F1
#
_cell.length_a   1.000
_cell.length_b   1.000
_cell.length_c   1.000
_cell.angle_alpha   90.00
_cell.angle_beta   90.00
_cell.angle_gamma   90.00
#
_symmetry.space_group_name_H-M   'P 1'
#
loop_
_entity.id
_entity.type
_entity.pdbx_description
1 polymer ?
#
loop_
_entity_poly.entity_id
_entity_poly.type
_entity_poly.pdbx_seq_one_letter_code
_entity_poly.pdbx_strand_id
1 'polypeptide(L)'
;MADTPDLNQLTNLTTQQRAGTQGLLAGQNTATADYLKRYTDFINSQEGASAMAGRIGQELGIPTLQSNATMLRNTLTNLPSTYSKATTGYDVNQNQLSRIVGQKSSELAPAVTTAETSLANAQNVLGQRMGYEQIDQARLEKPFATEKDFLADRLARETTLYSQDNQNELNALITKIQTGVTLSEGEKNRANQLALQEKQYQQALETAKIQTGGSGYMTVGEGSAVYDPVTGKMLYKNPKTYQASQGTWG
;
A
#
# COMPACT_ATOMS: atom_id res chain seq x y z
N MET A 1 -63.06 -5.56 24.57
CA MET A 1 -62.49 -4.33 25.16
C MET A 1 -61.03 -4.32 24.78
N ALA A 2 -60.59 -3.34 23.99
CA ALA A 2 -59.19 -3.22 23.63
C ALA A 2 -58.44 -2.69 24.86
N ASP A 3 -57.45 -3.43 25.35
CA ASP A 3 -56.52 -2.96 26.37
C ASP A 3 -55.86 -1.67 25.85
N THR A 4 -56.18 -0.55 26.50
CA THR A 4 -55.49 0.71 26.26
C THR A 4 -54.02 0.52 26.62
N PRO A 5 -53.07 0.77 25.70
CA PRO A 5 -51.65 0.61 25.98
C PRO A 5 -51.24 1.47 27.18
N ASP A 6 -50.60 0.86 28.17
CA ASP A 6 -50.07 1.56 29.33
C ASP A 6 -48.93 2.50 28.89
N LEU A 7 -49.21 3.81 28.92
CA LEU A 7 -48.28 4.88 28.56
C LEU A 7 -46.96 4.81 29.35
N ASN A 8 -46.97 4.28 30.58
CA ASN A 8 -45.76 4.10 31.38
C ASN A 8 -44.89 2.96 30.85
N GLN A 9 -45.51 1.87 30.37
CA GLN A 9 -44.79 0.77 29.71
C GLN A 9 -44.20 1.20 28.38
N LEU A 10 -44.92 2.03 27.61
CA LEU A 10 -44.42 2.59 26.35
C LEU A 10 -43.21 3.52 26.56
N THR A 11 -43.25 4.34 27.62
CA THR A 11 -42.17 5.27 27.99
C THR A 11 -40.93 4.54 28.52
N ASN A 12 -41.13 3.48 29.31
CA ASN A 12 -40.04 2.62 29.79
C ASN A 12 -39.38 1.86 28.63
N LEU A 13 -40.16 1.32 27.70
CA LEU A 13 -39.65 0.63 26.51
C LEU A 13 -38.84 1.56 25.61
N THR A 14 -39.34 2.77 25.33
CA THR A 14 -38.60 3.77 24.52
C THR A 14 -37.33 4.25 25.21
N THR A 15 -37.32 4.38 26.53
CA THR A 15 -36.13 4.76 27.31
C THR A 15 -35.09 3.63 27.28
N GLN A 16 -35.51 2.38 27.46
CA GLN A 16 -34.63 1.20 27.35
C GLN A 16 -34.07 1.04 25.95
N GLN A 17 -34.88 1.25 24.90
CA GLN A 17 -34.43 1.23 23.51
C GLN A 17 -33.37 2.31 23.25
N ARG A 18 -33.60 3.56 23.70
CA ARG A 18 -32.61 4.65 23.57
C ARG A 18 -31.31 4.36 24.29
N ALA A 19 -31.36 3.85 25.52
CA ALA A 19 -30.17 3.47 26.28
C ALA A 19 -29.39 2.34 25.60
N GLY A 20 -30.10 1.34 25.06
CA GLY A 20 -29.50 0.26 24.27
C GLY A 20 -28.83 0.77 22.98
N THR A 21 -29.48 1.66 22.24
CA THR A 21 -28.91 2.29 21.03
C THR A 21 -27.69 3.14 21.36
N GLN A 22 -27.71 3.91 22.45
CA GLN A 22 -26.55 4.71 22.88
C GLN A 22 -25.37 3.84 23.32
N GLY A 23 -25.62 2.75 24.06
CA GLY A 23 -24.58 1.79 24.44
C GLY A 23 -23.94 1.10 23.24
N LEU A 24 -24.76 0.73 22.24
CA LEU A 24 -24.29 0.16 20.97
C LEU A 24 -23.40 1.13 20.20
N LEU A 25 -23.87 2.37 19.98
CA LEU A 25 -23.11 3.41 19.27
C LEU A 25 -21.81 3.77 20.00
N ALA A 26 -21.83 3.83 21.34
CA ALA A 26 -20.62 4.05 22.12
C ALA A 26 -19.61 2.91 21.95
N GLY A 27 -20.06 1.65 22.01
CA GLY A 27 -19.20 0.48 21.79
C GLY A 27 -18.61 0.42 20.38
N GLN A 28 -19.39 0.79 19.36
CA GLN A 28 -18.92 0.91 17.98
C GLN A 28 -17.83 1.98 17.85
N ASN A 29 -18.08 3.18 18.36
CA ASN A 29 -17.12 4.29 18.32
C ASN A 29 -15.82 3.95 19.05
N THR A 30 -15.89 3.26 20.20
CA THR A 30 -14.69 2.82 20.92
C THR A 30 -13.88 1.80 20.12
N ALA A 31 -14.53 0.80 19.51
CA ALA A 31 -13.83 -0.21 18.70
C ALA A 31 -13.17 0.41 17.45
N THR A 32 -13.87 1.31 16.76
CA THR A 32 -13.32 2.03 15.62
C THR A 32 -12.17 2.96 16.03
N ALA A 33 -12.31 3.70 17.13
CA ALA A 33 -11.25 4.58 17.62
C ALA A 33 -9.99 3.80 18.05
N ASP A 34 -10.16 2.64 18.69
CA ASP A 34 -9.06 1.75 19.06
C ASP A 34 -8.34 1.20 17.82
N TYR A 35 -9.10 0.72 16.82
CA TYR A 35 -8.53 0.30 15.54
C TYR A 35 -7.75 1.42 14.86
N LEU A 36 -8.34 2.61 14.72
CA LEU A 36 -7.69 3.76 14.07
C LEU A 36 -6.42 4.16 14.82
N LYS A 37 -6.43 4.12 16.15
CA LYS A 37 -5.25 4.37 16.96
C LYS A 37 -4.16 3.34 16.69
N ARG A 38 -4.46 2.04 16.79
CA ARG A 38 -3.49 0.96 16.52
C ARG A 38 -2.93 1.02 15.11
N TYR A 39 -3.77 1.30 14.12
CA TYR A 39 -3.36 1.44 12.72
C TYR A 39 -2.47 2.68 12.53
N THR A 40 -2.83 3.82 13.11
CA THR A 40 -2.03 5.05 13.04
C THR A 40 -0.66 4.88 13.73
N ASP A 41 -0.64 4.25 14.90
CA ASP A 41 0.59 3.93 15.63
C ASP A 41 1.48 2.98 14.80
N PHE A 42 0.88 1.98 14.16
CA PHE A 42 1.58 1.08 13.25
C PHE A 42 2.20 1.82 12.06
N ILE A 43 1.42 2.64 11.33
CA ILE A 43 1.93 3.43 10.20
C ILE A 43 3.05 4.37 10.63
N ASN A 44 2.90 5.05 11.77
CA ASN A 44 3.93 5.95 12.31
C ASN A 44 5.19 5.22 12.79
N SER A 45 5.07 3.94 13.15
CA SER A 45 6.21 3.10 13.54
C SER A 45 7.01 2.55 12.35
N GLN A 46 6.44 2.61 11.14
CA GLN A 46 7.13 2.13 9.95
C GLN A 46 8.20 3.11 9.48
N GLU A 47 9.37 2.57 9.14
CA GLU A 47 10.41 3.33 8.47
C GLU A 47 9.94 3.71 7.05
N GLY A 48 9.96 5.01 6.74
CA GLY A 48 9.63 5.49 5.40
C GLY A 48 10.65 5.03 4.35
N ALA A 49 10.20 4.83 3.11
CA ALA A 49 11.03 4.26 2.04
C ALA A 49 12.37 5.00 1.82
N SER A 50 12.40 6.33 1.97
CA SER A 50 13.64 7.09 1.84
C SER A 50 14.62 6.85 2.99
N ALA A 51 14.13 6.68 4.22
CA ALA A 51 14.96 6.38 5.38
C ALA A 51 15.53 4.96 5.25
N MET A 52 14.69 4.01 4.86
CA MET A 52 15.06 2.62 4.59
C MET A 52 16.12 2.50 3.48
N ALA A 53 15.93 3.20 2.36
CA ALA A 53 16.93 3.23 1.29
C ALA A 53 18.26 3.85 1.75
N GLY A 54 18.19 4.86 2.62
CA GLY A 54 19.37 5.45 3.26
C GLY A 54 20.10 4.44 4.16
N ARG A 55 19.38 3.78 5.07
CA ARG A 55 19.93 2.75 5.97
C ARG A 55 20.55 1.59 5.21
N ILE A 56 19.79 0.96 4.30
CA ILE A 56 20.27 -0.18 3.50
C ILE A 56 21.43 0.27 2.60
N GLY A 57 21.36 1.47 2.03
CA GLY A 57 22.44 2.03 1.22
C GLY A 57 23.74 2.24 2.01
N GLN A 58 23.64 2.64 3.28
CA GLN A 58 24.77 2.72 4.20
C GLN A 58 25.31 1.33 4.56
N GLU A 59 24.44 0.37 4.89
CA GLU A 59 24.82 -1.03 5.15
C GLU A 59 25.58 -1.67 3.98
N LEU A 60 25.18 -1.33 2.74
CA LEU A 60 25.82 -1.81 1.51
C LEU A 60 27.06 -0.99 1.11
N GLY A 61 27.41 0.06 1.86
CA GLY A 61 28.57 0.91 1.58
C GLY A 61 28.47 1.70 0.27
N ILE A 62 27.26 1.92 -0.25
CA ILE A 62 27.03 2.59 -1.54
C ILE A 62 27.69 3.98 -1.60
N PRO A 63 27.62 4.83 -0.57
CA PRO A 63 28.29 6.14 -0.61
C PRO A 63 29.81 6.02 -0.84
N THR A 64 30.45 5.06 -0.18
CA THR A 64 31.89 4.79 -0.32
C THR A 64 32.21 4.23 -1.71
N LEU A 65 31.42 3.28 -2.19
CA LEU A 65 31.58 2.69 -3.53
C LEU A 65 31.39 3.75 -4.63
N GLN A 66 30.41 4.64 -4.48
CA GLN A 66 30.13 5.73 -5.41
C GLN A 66 31.27 6.75 -5.45
N SER A 67 31.80 7.12 -4.28
CA SER A 67 32.98 7.97 -4.16
C SER A 67 34.19 7.35 -4.86
N ASN A 68 34.48 6.08 -4.58
CA ASN A 68 35.61 5.35 -5.17
C ASN A 68 35.50 5.24 -6.69
N ALA A 69 34.33 4.84 -7.21
CA ALA A 69 34.09 4.74 -8.66
C ALA A 69 34.25 6.10 -9.34
N THR A 70 33.73 7.17 -8.75
CA THR A 70 33.84 8.53 -9.29
C THR A 70 35.29 9.03 -9.31
N MET A 71 36.03 8.81 -8.22
CA MET A 71 37.44 9.18 -8.12
C MET A 71 38.31 8.44 -9.16
N LEU A 72 38.13 7.13 -9.31
CA LEU A 72 38.86 6.33 -10.28
C LEU A 72 38.52 6.74 -11.72
N ARG A 73 37.24 6.98 -12.02
CA ARG A 73 36.78 7.48 -13.33
C ARG A 73 37.36 8.85 -13.64
N ASN A 74 37.37 9.77 -12.67
CA ASN A 74 37.97 11.10 -12.83
C ASN A 74 39.48 11.00 -13.05
N THR A 75 40.16 10.09 -12.36
CA THR A 75 41.60 9.85 -12.55
C THR A 75 41.88 9.35 -13.96
N LEU A 76 41.13 8.35 -14.43
CA LEU A 76 41.24 7.81 -15.79
C LEU A 76 40.96 8.88 -16.86
N THR A 77 39.92 9.69 -16.66
CA THR A 77 39.52 10.76 -17.59
C THR A 77 40.56 11.88 -17.64
N ASN A 78 41.14 12.24 -16.50
CA ASN A 78 42.08 13.35 -16.39
C ASN A 78 43.53 12.96 -16.74
N LEU A 79 43.86 11.66 -16.86
CA LEU A 79 45.20 11.15 -17.21
C LEU A 79 45.87 11.93 -18.35
N PRO A 80 45.23 12.16 -19.52
CA PRO A 80 45.86 12.88 -20.64
C PRO A 80 46.27 14.30 -20.26
N SER A 81 45.39 15.02 -19.54
CA SER A 81 45.63 16.39 -19.13
C SER A 81 46.70 16.50 -18.04
N THR A 82 46.73 15.55 -17.10
CA THR A 82 47.72 15.48 -16.02
C THR A 82 49.11 15.22 -16.58
N TYR A 83 49.26 14.22 -17.45
CA TYR A 83 50.56 13.89 -18.04
C TYR A 83 51.01 14.92 -19.07
N SER A 84 50.12 15.50 -19.88
CA SER A 84 50.46 16.57 -20.82
C SER A 84 51.04 17.80 -20.11
N LYS A 85 50.45 18.21 -18.98
CA LYS A 85 50.97 19.31 -18.13
C LYS A 85 52.30 18.93 -17.49
N ALA A 86 52.42 17.71 -16.97
CA ALA A 86 53.65 17.24 -16.33
C ALA A 86 54.84 17.12 -17.29
N THR A 87 54.59 16.86 -18.57
CA THR A 87 55.64 16.77 -19.61
C THR A 87 55.90 18.10 -20.33
N THR A 88 55.15 19.16 -20.04
CA THR A 88 55.38 20.48 -20.62
C THR A 88 56.75 20.99 -20.14
N GLY A 89 57.69 21.24 -21.06
CA GLY A 89 59.07 21.64 -20.74
C GLY A 89 60.11 20.51 -20.73
N TYR A 90 59.70 19.27 -21.03
CA TYR A 90 60.58 18.12 -21.25
C TYR A 90 60.57 17.68 -22.72
N ASP A 91 61.63 17.04 -23.22
CA ASP A 91 61.77 16.50 -24.59
C ASP A 91 60.88 15.26 -24.85
N VAL A 92 59.63 15.28 -24.40
CA VAL A 92 58.66 14.22 -24.62
C VAL A 92 57.84 14.56 -25.86
N ASN A 93 58.00 13.77 -26.93
CA ASN A 93 57.17 13.95 -28.11
C ASN A 93 55.74 13.40 -27.90
N GLN A 94 54.81 13.82 -28.75
CA GLN A 94 53.39 13.46 -28.62
C GLN A 94 53.13 11.94 -28.68
N ASN A 95 53.96 11.19 -29.42
CA ASN A 95 53.86 9.73 -29.50
C ASN A 95 54.30 9.04 -28.20
N GLN A 96 55.35 9.56 -27.53
CA GLN A 96 55.81 9.06 -26.23
C GLN A 96 54.78 9.36 -25.14
N LEU A 97 54.23 10.58 -25.11
CA LEU A 97 53.15 10.96 -24.20
C LEU A 97 51.93 10.05 -24.38
N SER A 98 51.53 9.78 -25.63
CA SER A 98 50.38 8.90 -25.94
C SER A 98 50.61 7.47 -25.48
N ARG A 99 51.84 6.94 -25.60
CA ARG A 99 52.20 5.61 -25.08
C ARG A 99 52.15 5.56 -23.55
N ILE A 100 52.65 6.59 -22.86
CA ILE A 100 52.60 6.68 -21.39
C ILE A 100 51.15 6.74 -20.91
N VAL A 101 50.33 7.61 -21.50
CA VAL A 101 48.90 7.72 -21.16
C VAL A 101 48.17 6.41 -21.46
N GLY A 102 48.44 5.80 -22.62
CA GLY A 102 47.87 4.50 -22.99
C GLY A 102 48.20 3.40 -21.98
N GLN A 103 49.47 3.26 -21.60
CA GLN A 103 49.89 2.30 -20.58
C GLN A 103 49.22 2.56 -19.23
N LYS A 104 49.23 3.81 -18.75
CA LYS A 104 48.61 4.17 -17.46
C LYS A 104 47.10 3.98 -17.46
N SER A 105 46.43 4.26 -18.58
CA SER A 105 45.01 3.99 -18.75
C SER A 105 44.72 2.48 -18.74
N SER A 106 45.56 1.66 -19.38
CA SER A 106 45.44 0.20 -19.38
C SER A 106 45.65 -0.40 -17.99
N GLU A 107 46.52 0.18 -17.17
CA GLU A 107 46.74 -0.25 -15.78
C GLU A 107 45.55 0.12 -14.89
N LEU A 108 44.93 1.29 -15.11
CA LEU A 108 43.85 1.82 -14.28
C LEU A 108 42.45 1.32 -14.68
N ALA A 109 42.22 1.02 -15.96
CA ALA A 109 40.91 0.62 -16.49
C ALA A 109 40.31 -0.59 -15.77
N PRO A 110 41.04 -1.68 -15.44
CA PRO A 110 40.49 -2.80 -14.69
C PRO A 110 39.96 -2.39 -13.30
N ALA A 111 40.67 -1.51 -12.60
CA ALA A 111 40.25 -1.03 -11.28
C ALA A 111 38.98 -0.16 -11.36
N VAL A 112 38.84 0.66 -12.41
CA VAL A 112 37.61 1.42 -12.69
C VAL A 112 36.45 0.45 -12.93
N THR A 113 36.63 -0.53 -13.81
CA THR A 113 35.58 -1.53 -14.11
C THR A 113 35.16 -2.30 -12.87
N THR A 114 36.09 -2.73 -12.01
CA THR A 114 35.77 -3.42 -10.76
C THR A 114 34.99 -2.52 -9.80
N ALA A 115 35.39 -1.25 -9.66
CA ALA A 115 34.69 -0.30 -8.80
C ALA A 115 33.26 -0.01 -9.30
N GLU A 116 33.08 0.17 -10.61
CA GLU A 116 31.76 0.38 -11.22
C GLU A 116 30.87 -0.86 -11.10
N THR A 117 31.43 -2.05 -11.30
CA THR A 117 30.70 -3.32 -11.13
C THR A 117 30.28 -3.52 -9.68
N SER A 118 31.16 -3.21 -8.73
CA SER A 118 30.86 -3.34 -7.29
C SER A 118 29.75 -2.36 -6.88
N LEU A 119 29.78 -1.13 -7.37
CA LEU A 119 28.72 -0.15 -7.17
C LEU A 119 27.39 -0.61 -7.78
N ALA A 120 27.40 -1.08 -9.03
CA ALA A 120 26.20 -1.58 -9.70
C ALA A 120 25.58 -2.78 -8.97
N ASN A 121 26.42 -3.72 -8.50
CA ASN A 121 25.96 -4.84 -7.69
C ASN A 121 25.34 -4.39 -6.37
N ALA A 122 25.95 -3.44 -5.66
CA ALA A 122 25.39 -2.89 -4.43
C ALA A 122 24.05 -2.18 -4.68
N GLN A 123 23.91 -1.44 -5.78
CA GLN A 123 22.65 -0.81 -6.17
C GLN A 123 21.55 -1.84 -6.52
N ASN A 124 21.91 -2.94 -7.18
CA ASN A 124 20.96 -4.04 -7.45
C ASN A 124 20.50 -4.72 -6.16
N VAL A 125 21.42 -4.98 -5.22
CA VAL A 125 21.09 -5.56 -3.92
C VAL A 125 20.22 -4.60 -3.09
N LEU A 126 20.47 -3.29 -3.14
CA LEU A 126 19.60 -2.29 -2.54
C LEU A 126 18.18 -2.41 -3.08
N GLY A 127 18.00 -2.45 -4.41
CA GLY A 127 16.69 -2.60 -5.04
C GLY A 127 15.96 -3.89 -4.61
N GLN A 128 16.67 -5.02 -4.55
CA GLN A 128 16.12 -6.28 -4.08
C GLN A 128 15.68 -6.23 -2.61
N ARG A 129 16.53 -5.68 -1.73
CA ARG A 129 16.21 -5.56 -0.30
C ARG A 129 15.04 -4.61 -0.05
N MET A 130 14.99 -3.49 -0.75
CA MET A 130 13.84 -2.58 -0.73
C MET A 130 12.54 -3.30 -1.14
N GLY A 131 12.61 -4.15 -2.17
CA GLY A 131 11.46 -4.96 -2.59
C GLY A 131 10.98 -5.95 -1.52
N TYR A 132 11.91 -6.64 -0.84
CA TYR A 132 11.54 -7.56 0.25
C TYR A 132 10.93 -6.82 1.44
N GLU A 133 11.50 -5.68 1.84
CA GLU A 133 10.96 -4.86 2.93
C GLU A 133 9.55 -4.34 2.61
N GLN A 134 9.30 -3.95 1.36
CA GLN A 134 7.96 -3.54 0.93
C GLN A 134 6.94 -4.70 1.03
N ILE A 135 7.35 -5.91 0.63
CA ILE A 135 6.51 -7.11 0.75
C ILE A 135 6.21 -7.42 2.23
N ASP A 136 7.22 -7.29 3.09
CA ASP A 136 7.06 -7.52 4.52
C ASP A 136 6.15 -6.48 5.17
N GLN A 137 6.29 -5.19 4.83
CA GLN A 137 5.35 -4.14 5.27
C GLN A 137 3.92 -4.43 4.81
N ALA A 138 3.72 -4.81 3.55
CA ALA A 138 2.40 -5.17 3.02
C ALA A 138 1.81 -6.40 3.74
N ARG A 139 2.64 -7.39 4.09
CA ARG A 139 2.21 -8.55 4.89
C ARG A 139 1.80 -8.14 6.30
N LEU A 140 2.53 -7.23 6.93
CA LEU A 140 2.22 -6.71 8.26
C LEU A 140 0.96 -5.84 8.28
N GLU A 141 0.58 -5.25 7.14
CA GLU A 141 -0.68 -4.49 7.01
C GLU A 141 -1.92 -5.40 6.88
N LYS A 142 -1.78 -6.62 6.35
CA LYS A 142 -2.93 -7.53 6.10
C LYS A 142 -3.88 -7.73 7.29
N PRO A 143 -3.41 -7.92 8.53
CA PRO A 143 -4.30 -8.07 9.69
C PRO A 143 -5.20 -6.85 9.89
N PHE A 144 -4.69 -5.63 9.66
CA PHE A 144 -5.46 -4.39 9.79
C PHE A 144 -6.49 -4.26 8.67
N ALA A 145 -6.19 -4.72 7.46
CA ALA A 145 -7.15 -4.76 6.37
C ALA A 145 -8.31 -5.73 6.68
N THR A 146 -8.00 -6.94 7.18
CA THR A 146 -9.00 -7.92 7.61
C THR A 146 -9.84 -7.41 8.78
N GLU A 147 -9.20 -6.79 9.79
CA GLU A 147 -9.92 -6.22 10.95
C GLU A 147 -10.86 -5.09 10.52
N LYS A 148 -10.44 -4.23 9.58
CA LYS A 148 -11.30 -3.20 9.00
C LYS A 148 -12.56 -3.78 8.35
N ASP A 149 -12.40 -4.81 7.53
CA ASP A 149 -13.51 -5.44 6.82
C ASP A 149 -14.48 -6.10 7.81
N PHE A 150 -13.96 -6.73 8.87
CA PHE A 150 -14.77 -7.28 9.95
C PHE A 150 -15.54 -6.20 10.72
N LEU A 151 -14.90 -5.08 11.04
CA LEU A 151 -15.57 -3.95 11.71
C LEU A 151 -16.68 -3.34 10.83
N ALA A 152 -16.45 -3.24 9.52
CA ALA A 152 -17.45 -2.75 8.57
C ALA A 152 -18.64 -3.72 8.43
N ASP A 153 -18.38 -5.04 8.31
CA ASP A 153 -19.42 -6.07 8.29
C ASP A 153 -20.25 -6.04 9.58
N ARG A 154 -19.59 -6.02 10.75
CA ARG A 154 -20.27 -5.94 12.04
C ARG A 154 -21.15 -4.70 12.14
N LEU A 155 -20.63 -3.52 11.79
CA LEU A 155 -21.38 -2.25 11.83
C LEU A 155 -22.61 -2.31 10.91
N ALA A 156 -22.45 -2.84 9.70
CA ALA A 156 -23.55 -2.97 8.74
C ALA A 156 -24.63 -3.93 9.26
N ARG A 157 -24.26 -5.06 9.85
CA ARG A 157 -25.21 -6.02 10.44
C ARG A 157 -25.94 -5.46 11.64
N GLU A 158 -25.24 -4.75 12.52
CA GLU A 158 -25.83 -4.08 13.69
C GLU A 158 -26.82 -2.97 13.28
N THR A 159 -26.53 -2.26 12.19
CA THR A 159 -27.38 -1.17 11.68
C THR A 159 -28.66 -1.70 11.03
N THR A 160 -28.58 -2.80 10.28
CA THR A 160 -29.71 -3.30 9.48
C THR A 160 -30.43 -4.48 10.13
N LEU A 161 -29.91 -4.98 11.25
CA LEU A 161 -30.36 -6.21 11.92
C LEU A 161 -30.32 -7.45 10.99
N TYR A 162 -29.51 -7.39 9.93
CA TYR A 162 -29.34 -8.48 8.98
C TYR A 162 -28.27 -9.47 9.47
N SER A 163 -28.73 -10.49 10.21
CA SER A 163 -27.85 -11.52 10.80
C SER A 163 -27.39 -12.58 9.79
N GLN A 164 -26.44 -13.42 10.20
CA GLN A 164 -26.04 -14.59 9.41
C GLN A 164 -27.20 -15.57 9.20
N ASP A 165 -28.10 -15.70 10.18
CA ASP A 165 -29.28 -16.56 10.07
C ASP A 165 -30.24 -16.06 9.00
N ASN A 166 -30.46 -14.74 8.91
CA ASN A 166 -31.27 -14.11 7.86
C ASN A 166 -30.68 -14.39 6.47
N GLN A 167 -29.35 -14.35 6.34
CA GLN A 167 -28.66 -14.68 5.08
C GLN A 167 -28.81 -16.16 4.72
N ASN A 168 -28.65 -17.07 5.69
CA ASN A 168 -28.82 -18.51 5.46
C ASN A 168 -30.26 -18.86 5.09
N GLU A 169 -31.24 -18.22 5.72
CA GLU A 169 -32.67 -18.37 5.43
C GLU A 169 -32.99 -17.90 4.00
N LEU A 170 -32.50 -16.73 3.60
CA LEU A 170 -32.67 -16.21 2.25
C LEU A 170 -32.04 -17.14 1.21
N ASN A 171 -30.81 -17.60 1.45
CA ASN A 171 -30.13 -18.55 0.58
C ASN A 171 -30.92 -19.86 0.41
N ALA A 172 -31.46 -20.41 1.49
CA ALA A 172 -32.29 -21.61 1.44
C ALA A 172 -33.57 -21.39 0.62
N LEU A 173 -34.22 -20.23 0.76
CA LEU A 173 -35.39 -19.86 -0.05
C LEU A 173 -35.03 -19.69 -1.53
N ILE A 174 -33.89 -19.08 -1.84
CA ILE A 174 -33.37 -18.95 -3.22
C ILE A 174 -33.07 -20.34 -3.80
N THR A 175 -32.44 -21.25 -3.04
CA THR A 175 -32.17 -22.62 -3.48
C THR A 175 -33.46 -23.39 -3.77
N LYS A 176 -34.52 -23.21 -2.96
CA LYS A 176 -35.85 -23.79 -3.26
C LYS A 176 -36.40 -23.28 -4.59
N ILE A 177 -36.31 -21.98 -4.86
CA ILE A 177 -36.74 -21.39 -6.14
C ILE A 177 -35.93 -21.99 -7.30
N GLN A 178 -34.61 -22.07 -7.16
CA GLN A 178 -33.70 -22.59 -8.21
C GLN A 178 -33.91 -24.08 -8.49
N THR A 179 -34.30 -24.86 -7.48
CA THR A 179 -34.60 -26.29 -7.63
C THR A 179 -36.04 -26.55 -8.11
N GLY A 180 -36.80 -25.51 -8.46
CA GLY A 180 -38.16 -25.61 -9.00
C GLY A 180 -39.24 -25.87 -7.94
N VAL A 181 -38.89 -25.76 -6.65
CA VAL A 181 -39.85 -25.86 -5.55
C VAL A 181 -40.67 -24.58 -5.48
N THR A 182 -41.99 -24.71 -5.54
CA THR A 182 -42.90 -23.57 -5.39
C THR A 182 -42.95 -23.13 -3.93
N LEU A 183 -42.51 -21.91 -3.65
CA LEU A 183 -42.62 -21.32 -2.31
C LEU A 183 -44.08 -21.05 -1.94
N SER A 184 -44.42 -21.29 -0.68
CA SER A 184 -45.68 -20.83 -0.09
C SER A 184 -45.76 -19.31 -0.04
N GLU A 185 -46.97 -18.75 0.07
CA GLU A 185 -47.15 -17.29 0.12
C GLU A 185 -46.45 -16.65 1.33
N GLY A 186 -46.37 -17.36 2.46
CA GLY A 186 -45.60 -16.94 3.63
C GLY A 186 -44.09 -16.91 3.35
N GLU A 187 -43.57 -17.94 2.68
CA GLU A 187 -42.15 -18.01 2.29
C GLU A 187 -41.78 -16.94 1.25
N LYS A 188 -42.68 -16.62 0.30
CA LYS A 188 -42.47 -15.52 -0.66
C LYS A 188 -42.40 -14.16 0.04
N ASN A 189 -43.33 -13.90 0.97
CA ASN A 189 -43.34 -12.67 1.76
C ASN A 189 -42.08 -12.55 2.62
N ARG A 190 -41.64 -13.64 3.24
CA ARG A 190 -40.39 -13.70 4.01
C ARG A 190 -39.16 -13.49 3.12
N ALA A 191 -39.10 -14.13 1.95
CA ALA A 191 -38.02 -13.93 0.98
C ALA A 191 -37.91 -12.47 0.55
N ASN A 192 -39.04 -11.80 0.26
CA ASN A 192 -39.06 -10.39 -0.11
C ASN A 192 -38.58 -9.48 1.04
N GLN A 193 -38.98 -9.77 2.29
CA GLN A 193 -38.49 -9.02 3.46
C GLN A 193 -36.99 -9.20 3.67
N LEU A 194 -36.48 -10.43 3.58
CA LEU A 194 -35.06 -10.73 3.71
C LEU A 194 -34.24 -10.10 2.58
N ALA A 195 -34.75 -10.10 1.34
CA ALA A 195 -34.09 -9.45 0.21
C ALA A 195 -34.02 -7.92 0.36
N LEU A 196 -35.06 -7.29 0.93
CA LEU A 196 -35.02 -5.86 1.27
C LEU A 196 -33.99 -5.57 2.37
N GLN A 197 -33.91 -6.40 3.40
CA GLN A 197 -32.92 -6.29 4.46
C GLN A 197 -31.49 -6.51 3.93
N GLU A 198 -31.29 -7.46 3.01
CA GLU A 198 -30.00 -7.68 2.35
C GLU A 198 -29.59 -6.46 1.54
N LYS A 199 -30.50 -5.86 0.77
CA LYS A 199 -30.21 -4.64 0.02
C LYS A 199 -29.80 -3.48 0.94
N GLN A 200 -30.49 -3.32 2.08
CA GLN A 200 -30.12 -2.32 3.08
C GLN A 200 -28.76 -2.63 3.72
N TYR A 201 -28.49 -3.91 4.00
CA TYR A 201 -27.20 -4.37 4.51
C TYR A 201 -26.05 -4.05 3.56
N GLN A 202 -26.20 -4.31 2.26
CA GLN A 202 -25.18 -3.98 1.26
C GLN A 202 -24.92 -2.47 1.18
N GLN A 203 -25.97 -1.64 1.26
CA GLN A 203 -25.83 -0.18 1.30
C GLN A 203 -25.14 0.30 2.59
N ALA A 204 -25.49 -0.30 3.73
CA ALA A 204 -24.86 -0.01 5.01
C ALA A 204 -23.39 -0.45 5.05
N LEU A 205 -23.05 -1.59 4.42
CA LEU A 205 -21.69 -2.09 4.29
C LEU A 205 -20.82 -1.15 3.46
N GLU A 206 -21.34 -0.65 2.33
CA GLU A 206 -20.63 0.33 1.51
C GLU A 206 -20.38 1.63 2.29
N THR A 207 -21.38 2.09 3.03
CA THR A 207 -21.27 3.28 3.89
C THR A 207 -20.28 3.05 5.05
N ALA A 208 -20.31 1.87 5.68
CA ALA A 208 -19.43 1.49 6.76
C ALA A 208 -17.97 1.43 6.31
N LYS A 209 -17.71 0.87 5.12
CA LYS A 209 -16.38 0.86 4.51
C LYS A 209 -15.83 2.28 4.33
N ILE A 210 -16.66 3.24 3.94
CA ILE A 210 -16.27 4.67 3.83
C ILE A 210 -15.96 5.26 5.22
N GLN A 211 -16.77 4.93 6.23
CA GLN A 211 -16.65 5.48 7.59
C GLN A 211 -15.49 4.89 8.43
N THR A 212 -15.16 3.61 8.27
CA THR A 212 -14.08 2.94 9.03
C THR A 212 -12.68 3.23 8.50
N GLY A 213 -12.50 4.36 7.81
CA GLY A 213 -11.22 4.72 7.21
C GLY A 213 -11.04 4.17 5.80
N GLY A 214 -12.13 3.88 5.09
CA GLY A 214 -12.15 3.91 3.63
C GLY A 214 -11.85 5.32 3.17
N SER A 215 -10.57 5.67 3.21
CA SER A 215 -10.04 6.63 2.27
C SER A 215 -10.56 6.23 0.90
N GLY A 216 -11.33 7.11 0.26
CA GLY A 216 -11.54 7.08 -1.18
C GLY A 216 -10.21 7.16 -1.97
N TYR A 217 -9.07 7.23 -1.28
CA TYR A 217 -7.74 6.99 -1.83
C TYR A 217 -7.53 5.50 -2.08
N MET A 218 -7.80 5.08 -3.30
CA MET A 218 -7.26 3.83 -3.82
C MET A 218 -5.73 3.91 -3.83
N THR A 219 -5.06 3.08 -3.04
CA THR A 219 -3.67 2.70 -3.31
C THR A 219 -3.67 1.78 -4.53
N VAL A 220 -3.43 2.37 -5.70
CA VAL A 220 -3.14 1.63 -6.93
C VAL A 220 -1.63 1.63 -7.15
N GLY A 221 -1.09 0.46 -7.48
CA GLY A 221 0.33 0.14 -7.49
C GLY A 221 1.24 1.02 -8.35
N GLU A 222 2.50 0.60 -8.39
CA GLU A 222 3.66 1.30 -8.96
C GLU A 222 3.33 2.07 -10.25
N GLY A 223 3.56 3.39 -10.25
CA GLY A 223 3.30 4.29 -11.38
C GLY A 223 1.92 4.96 -11.44
N SER A 224 1.05 4.76 -10.45
CA SER A 224 -0.29 5.40 -10.40
C SER A 224 -0.32 6.63 -9.47
N ALA A 225 -1.16 7.60 -9.81
CA ALA A 225 -1.37 8.80 -8.99
C ALA A 225 -2.43 8.55 -7.90
N VAL A 226 -2.24 9.15 -6.73
CA VAL A 226 -3.25 9.13 -5.65
C VAL A 226 -4.32 10.15 -6.00
N TYR A 227 -5.52 9.63 -6.28
CA TYR A 227 -6.68 10.40 -6.71
C TYR A 227 -7.70 10.52 -5.57
N ASP A 228 -8.20 11.73 -5.34
CA ASP A 228 -9.32 12.01 -4.46
C ASP A 228 -10.64 12.00 -5.26
N PRO A 229 -11.51 10.98 -5.13
CA PRO A 229 -12.76 10.92 -5.87
C PRO A 229 -13.82 11.90 -5.37
N VAL A 230 -13.66 12.49 -4.18
CA VAL A 230 -14.63 13.43 -3.59
C VAL A 230 -14.35 14.85 -4.07
N THR A 231 -13.07 15.24 -4.20
CA THR A 231 -12.67 16.58 -4.64
C THR A 231 -12.26 16.66 -6.11
N GLY A 232 -12.08 15.51 -6.78
CA GLY A 232 -11.62 15.42 -8.17
C GLY A 232 -10.16 15.81 -8.37
N LYS A 233 -9.38 15.96 -7.28
CA LYS A 233 -8.01 16.46 -7.31
C LYS A 233 -7.02 15.31 -7.21
N MET A 234 -5.94 15.37 -7.99
CA MET A 234 -4.76 14.53 -7.75
C MET A 234 -3.99 15.09 -6.56
N LEU A 235 -3.77 14.26 -5.54
CA LEU A 235 -3.03 14.63 -4.33
C LEU A 235 -1.53 14.36 -4.48
N TYR A 236 -1.15 13.32 -5.22
CA TYR A 236 0.25 12.97 -5.44
C TYR A 236 0.42 12.19 -6.75
N LYS A 237 1.44 12.56 -7.54
CA LYS A 237 1.84 11.83 -8.76
C LYS A 237 3.22 11.23 -8.53
N ASN A 238 3.29 9.91 -8.45
CA ASN A 238 4.57 9.21 -8.42
C ASN A 238 5.27 9.39 -9.79
N PRO A 239 6.52 9.87 -9.87
CA PRO A 239 7.23 9.95 -11.14
C PRO A 239 7.36 8.55 -11.77
N LYS A 240 6.95 8.39 -13.03
CA LYS A 240 7.14 7.14 -13.77
C LYS A 240 8.64 6.91 -14.00
N THR A 241 9.21 5.90 -13.38
CA THR A 241 10.51 5.35 -13.80
C THR A 241 10.29 4.49 -15.05
N TYR A 242 10.31 5.10 -16.22
CA TYR A 242 10.45 4.35 -17.47
C TYR A 242 11.85 3.74 -17.51
N GLN A 243 11.99 2.45 -17.25
CA GLN A 243 13.11 1.71 -17.83
C GLN A 243 12.76 1.44 -19.29
N ALA A 244 13.44 2.12 -20.21
CA ALA A 244 13.38 1.77 -21.61
C ALA A 244 13.93 0.34 -21.76
N SER A 245 13.07 -0.61 -22.07
CA SER A 245 13.47 -1.88 -22.64
C SER A 245 14.25 -1.57 -23.92
N GLN A 246 15.57 -1.73 -23.87
CA GLN A 246 16.44 -1.79 -25.04
C GLN A 246 16.08 -3.09 -25.78
N GLY A 247 15.02 -3.03 -26.59
CA GLY A 247 14.65 -4.09 -27.51
C GLY A 247 15.69 -4.17 -28.63
N THR A 248 16.56 -5.17 -28.54
CA THR A 248 17.39 -5.64 -29.63
C THR A 248 16.46 -6.18 -30.72
N TRP A 249 16.40 -5.52 -31.87
CA TRP A 249 15.79 -6.08 -33.06
C TRP A 249 16.78 -7.05 -33.70
N GLY A 250 16.46 -8.34 -33.65
CA GLY A 250 17.03 -9.39 -34.50
C GLY A 250 16.02 -9.77 -35.57
#